data_AF-A0A354W799-F1
#
_entry.id   AF-A0A354W799-F1
#
_cell.length_a   1.000
_cell.length_b   1.000
_cell.length_c   1.000
_cell.angle_alpha   90.00
_cell.angle_beta   90.00
_cell.angle_gamma   90.00
#
_symmetry.space_group_name_H-M   'P 1'
#
loop_
_entity.id
_entity.type
_entity.pdbx_description
1 polymer ?
#
loop_
_entity_poly.entity_id
_entity_poly.type
_entity_poly.pdbx_seq_one_letter_code
_entity_poly.pdbx_strand_id
1 'polypeptide(L)'
;MKKTLLTLTALFVSATVFAQGQSTIQSWDFNSGIPTGWTQSTSATDGGFQAGSASSMSSQYFTITDPGSNIVGTNDDDCNCDKSDEYLITDTINLSNYSVLHATFKSFYFGATYNGATEAAEFLYTTNGGTTWTSLADLTPDADWTSQWIDISAACGNSNVQFAFNYQDAGGWLYGLGIDDFSIFAPYNFDLATESLDMFSTIGLNNAPYTIEGSITNYGGTTITSMDLNYKINNGTTVTESLTGLSIAPYQTYTYSHGTSWNPSTTGNYTVDVWASSLNGGNDQNTGNDMFTTTIEVVTATADRVVLAEEFTSSTCAPCASFNPGYKQLLDDNDANTSGTQLVSVKYQMNWPSPGNDPAYNSEALARRSAYGISGVPDVVYSGSNIVTSQANIDAVTAIPALVEMSAEWSFTGNYIQCDVEAEALGNLGANNVLHMAMIEKEISHNVQTNGETTFYHVFRKFMDGENGKAMGSMAAGNTYTHYANSTISVNSAPAQGSFDFWTGTSNMDIIVWLQDNTTGEVLQAAYADYTTSSVNEMDNFARYIAVYPNPANDIAGVEIDLMDRSDVAINVVNVMGQTVFTGAQTLDAGTQKIDLETSTLSAGLYFVNVNVNGVSKTLRL
;
A
#
# COMPACT_ATOMS: atom_id res chain seq x y z
N MET A 1 -32.12 -64.62 56.89
CA MET A 1 -31.62 -63.23 56.90
C MET A 1 -31.44 -62.78 55.45
N LYS A 2 -31.99 -61.59 55.11
CA LYS A 2 -31.69 -60.63 54.02
C LYS A 2 -30.99 -61.16 52.73
N LYS A 3 -31.65 -61.12 51.56
CA LYS A 3 -31.55 -60.09 50.46
C LYS A 3 -30.08 -59.83 50.05
N THR A 4 -29.65 -59.89 48.78
CA THR A 4 -30.16 -59.12 47.62
C THR A 4 -29.54 -59.63 46.30
N LEU A 5 -30.33 -59.56 45.22
CA LEU A 5 -29.95 -59.70 43.81
C LEU A 5 -29.23 -58.43 43.32
N LEU A 6 -28.18 -58.53 42.49
CA LEU A 6 -27.82 -57.44 41.57
C LEU A 6 -27.11 -57.99 40.32
N THR A 7 -27.86 -58.04 39.22
CA THR A 7 -27.39 -58.13 37.83
C THR A 7 -26.78 -56.79 37.43
N LEU A 8 -25.54 -56.79 36.92
CA LEU A 8 -24.94 -55.64 36.26
C LEU A 8 -24.90 -55.91 34.75
N THR A 9 -25.92 -55.40 34.06
CA THR A 9 -25.96 -55.28 32.61
C THR A 9 -25.14 -54.05 32.24
N ALA A 10 -23.94 -54.23 31.69
CA ALA A 10 -23.19 -53.12 31.10
C ALA A 10 -23.80 -52.80 29.73
N LEU A 11 -24.58 -51.73 29.69
CA LEU A 11 -25.11 -51.12 28.47
C LEU A 11 -23.94 -50.39 27.78
N PHE A 12 -23.36 -50.97 26.73
CA PHE A 12 -22.53 -50.22 25.80
C PHE A 12 -23.47 -49.37 24.92
N VAL A 13 -23.60 -48.08 25.23
CA VAL A 13 -24.15 -47.10 24.29
C VAL A 13 -23.03 -46.81 23.29
N SER A 14 -22.99 -47.54 22.19
CA SER A 14 -22.26 -47.12 21.00
C SER A 14 -23.03 -45.96 20.39
N ALA A 15 -22.62 -44.73 20.69
CA ALA A 15 -22.95 -43.59 19.84
C ALA A 15 -22.23 -43.80 18.51
N THR A 16 -22.93 -44.39 17.54
CA THR A 16 -22.49 -44.44 16.15
C THR A 16 -22.50 -43.01 15.62
N VAL A 17 -21.37 -42.32 15.73
CA VAL A 17 -21.11 -41.12 14.93
C VAL A 17 -20.95 -41.63 13.50
N PHE A 18 -22.02 -41.56 12.71
CA PHE A 18 -21.90 -41.70 11.28
C PHE A 18 -21.07 -40.50 10.82
N ALA A 19 -19.88 -40.74 10.28
CA ALA A 19 -19.18 -39.74 9.50
C ALA A 19 -20.07 -39.45 8.27
N GLN A 20 -20.84 -38.36 8.32
CA GLN A 20 -21.53 -37.87 7.13
C GLN A 20 -20.46 -37.25 6.24
N GLY A 21 -20.18 -37.90 5.11
CA GLY A 21 -19.47 -37.26 4.01
C GLY A 21 -20.36 -36.20 3.38
N GLN A 22 -19.78 -35.13 2.84
CA GLN A 22 -20.52 -34.20 2.01
C GLN A 22 -21.12 -34.98 0.83
N SER A 23 -22.42 -34.82 0.59
CA SER A 23 -23.12 -35.55 -0.46
C SER A 23 -24.00 -34.62 -1.28
N THR A 24 -23.71 -34.52 -2.58
CA THR A 24 -24.58 -33.85 -3.54
C THR A 24 -25.91 -34.60 -3.65
N ILE A 25 -27.00 -33.87 -3.42
CA ILE A 25 -28.37 -34.36 -3.55
C ILE A 25 -28.85 -34.16 -4.98
N GLN A 26 -28.66 -32.94 -5.51
CA GLN A 26 -28.97 -32.56 -6.88
C GLN A 26 -27.95 -31.54 -7.39
N SER A 27 -27.71 -31.52 -8.70
CA SER A 27 -26.82 -30.56 -9.36
C SER A 27 -27.26 -30.29 -10.80
N TRP A 28 -27.04 -29.07 -11.25
CA TRP A 28 -27.35 -28.56 -12.58
C TRP A 28 -26.20 -27.67 -13.06
N ASP A 29 -25.64 -28.02 -14.21
CA ASP A 29 -24.50 -27.34 -14.84
C ASP A 29 -24.91 -26.47 -16.05
N PHE A 30 -26.21 -26.43 -16.34
CA PHE A 30 -26.85 -25.69 -17.43
C PHE A 30 -26.31 -25.89 -18.86
N ASN A 31 -25.37 -26.81 -19.06
CA ASN A 31 -24.78 -27.12 -20.37
C ASN A 31 -25.81 -27.59 -21.40
N SER A 32 -26.93 -28.13 -20.94
CA SER A 32 -28.06 -28.59 -21.76
C SER A 32 -29.27 -27.64 -21.74
N GLY A 33 -29.09 -26.40 -21.30
CA GLY A 33 -30.15 -25.40 -21.17
C GLY A 33 -30.88 -25.42 -19.82
N ILE A 34 -31.94 -24.62 -19.70
CA ILE A 34 -32.79 -24.60 -18.50
C ILE A 34 -33.41 -26.00 -18.30
N PRO A 35 -33.29 -26.61 -17.09
CA PRO A 35 -33.79 -27.95 -16.84
C PRO A 35 -35.29 -28.10 -17.11
N THR A 36 -35.70 -29.27 -17.62
CA THR A 36 -37.12 -29.55 -17.86
C THR A 36 -37.89 -29.54 -16.54
N GLY A 37 -39.01 -28.80 -16.50
CA GLY A 37 -39.86 -28.68 -15.31
C GLY A 37 -39.61 -27.42 -14.50
N TRP A 38 -38.48 -26.75 -14.72
CA TRP A 38 -38.27 -25.41 -14.21
C TRP A 38 -39.20 -24.43 -14.92
N THR A 39 -39.60 -23.40 -14.21
CA THR A 39 -40.53 -22.37 -14.67
C THR A 39 -39.95 -21.00 -14.39
N GLN A 40 -40.60 -19.96 -14.87
CA GLN A 40 -40.17 -18.59 -14.61
C GLN A 40 -41.38 -17.66 -14.51
N SER A 41 -41.20 -16.56 -13.79
CA SER A 41 -42.14 -15.44 -13.71
C SER A 41 -41.39 -14.20 -14.15
N THR A 42 -41.88 -13.51 -15.18
CA THR A 42 -41.20 -12.34 -15.74
C THR A 42 -42.19 -11.40 -16.42
N SER A 43 -41.91 -10.09 -16.33
CA SER A 43 -42.56 -9.03 -17.10
C SER A 43 -41.77 -8.66 -18.37
N ALA A 44 -40.58 -9.23 -18.53
CA ALA A 44 -39.64 -8.91 -19.58
C ALA A 44 -40.10 -9.42 -20.95
N THR A 45 -39.88 -8.63 -21.99
CA THR A 45 -40.35 -8.93 -23.35
C THR A 45 -39.49 -9.95 -24.09
N ASP A 46 -38.28 -10.21 -23.61
CA ASP A 46 -37.33 -11.22 -24.10
C ASP A 46 -37.64 -12.63 -23.58
N GLY A 47 -38.63 -12.74 -22.69
CA GLY A 47 -39.00 -13.99 -22.05
C GLY A 47 -38.18 -14.31 -20.80
N GLY A 48 -37.43 -13.37 -20.24
CA GLY A 48 -36.72 -13.51 -18.97
C GLY A 48 -35.44 -14.35 -19.04
N PHE A 49 -35.25 -15.30 -18.13
CA PHE A 49 -34.03 -16.10 -18.07
C PHE A 49 -33.88 -16.98 -19.32
N GLN A 50 -32.69 -16.95 -19.91
CA GLN A 50 -32.30 -17.71 -21.10
C GLN A 50 -31.06 -18.54 -20.80
N ALA A 51 -30.84 -19.61 -21.57
CA ALA A 51 -29.64 -20.43 -21.45
C ALA A 51 -28.80 -20.36 -22.73
N GLY A 52 -27.48 -20.30 -22.56
CA GLY A 52 -26.54 -20.21 -23.67
C GLY A 52 -25.11 -20.01 -23.20
N SER A 53 -24.20 -19.71 -24.13
CA SER A 53 -22.83 -19.33 -23.77
C SER A 53 -22.84 -17.93 -23.13
N ALA A 54 -21.84 -17.64 -22.29
CA ALA A 54 -21.64 -16.30 -21.73
C ALA A 54 -21.66 -15.21 -22.82
N SER A 55 -21.02 -15.47 -23.96
CA SER A 55 -21.01 -14.55 -25.11
C SER A 55 -22.39 -14.29 -25.70
N SER A 56 -23.30 -15.28 -25.68
CA SER A 56 -24.65 -15.13 -26.21
C SER A 56 -25.59 -14.39 -25.27
N MET A 57 -25.25 -14.37 -23.97
CA MET A 57 -25.98 -13.67 -22.92
C MET A 57 -25.37 -12.29 -22.60
N SER A 58 -24.27 -11.92 -23.26
CA SER A 58 -23.56 -10.66 -23.06
C SER A 58 -24.05 -9.56 -24.00
N SER A 59 -23.83 -8.32 -23.59
CA SER A 59 -24.13 -7.10 -24.33
C SER A 59 -23.04 -6.04 -24.10
N GLN A 60 -23.22 -4.84 -24.67
CA GLN A 60 -22.18 -3.81 -24.70
C GLN A 60 -21.76 -3.36 -23.29
N TYR A 61 -22.71 -3.23 -22.36
CA TYR A 61 -22.44 -2.73 -21.01
C TYR A 61 -22.61 -3.81 -19.93
N PHE A 62 -23.07 -5.01 -20.31
CA PHE A 62 -23.05 -6.22 -19.48
C PHE A 62 -22.31 -7.35 -20.20
N THR A 63 -20.98 -7.35 -20.11
CA THR A 63 -20.13 -8.40 -20.69
C THR A 63 -19.81 -9.46 -19.64
N ILE A 64 -20.38 -10.65 -19.82
CA ILE A 64 -20.17 -11.81 -18.95
C ILE A 64 -18.89 -12.53 -19.39
N THR A 65 -17.96 -12.72 -18.46
CA THR A 65 -16.75 -13.53 -18.69
C THR A 65 -17.12 -14.99 -18.94
N ASP A 66 -16.44 -15.68 -19.86
CA ASP A 66 -16.73 -17.08 -20.19
C ASP A 66 -16.25 -18.02 -19.07
N PRO A 67 -17.15 -18.72 -18.34
CA PRO A 67 -16.75 -19.65 -17.28
C PRO A 67 -16.28 -21.01 -17.83
N GLY A 68 -16.36 -21.24 -19.16
CA GLY A 68 -16.03 -22.51 -19.81
C GLY A 68 -17.20 -23.48 -19.98
N SER A 69 -18.42 -23.03 -19.69
CA SER A 69 -19.70 -23.78 -19.73
C SER A 69 -20.82 -22.90 -20.32
N ASN A 70 -21.95 -23.51 -20.67
CA ASN A 70 -23.16 -22.72 -20.86
C ASN A 70 -23.76 -22.36 -19.50
N ILE A 71 -24.41 -21.21 -19.45
CA ILE A 71 -24.99 -20.62 -18.25
C ILE A 71 -26.49 -20.45 -18.44
N VAL A 72 -27.17 -20.08 -17.35
CA VAL A 72 -28.49 -19.44 -17.42
C VAL A 72 -28.34 -18.00 -16.99
N GLY A 73 -28.96 -17.06 -17.70
CA GLY A 73 -28.89 -15.65 -17.31
C GLY A 73 -30.03 -14.80 -17.85
N THR A 74 -30.11 -13.59 -17.32
CA THR A 74 -31.05 -12.55 -17.75
C THR A 74 -30.25 -11.26 -17.99
N ASN A 75 -30.61 -10.49 -19.03
CA ASN A 75 -29.84 -9.32 -19.48
C ASN A 75 -30.79 -8.17 -19.86
N ASP A 76 -30.89 -7.16 -18.99
CA ASP A 76 -31.64 -5.94 -19.26
C ASP A 76 -30.91 -5.02 -20.26
N ASP A 77 -29.59 -4.94 -20.18
CA ASP A 77 -28.78 -4.07 -21.04
C ASP A 77 -29.09 -4.29 -22.55
N ASP A 78 -29.27 -5.54 -22.96
CA ASP A 78 -29.61 -5.90 -24.35
C ASP A 78 -31.07 -5.62 -24.73
N CYS A 79 -32.03 -5.99 -23.87
CA CYS A 79 -33.45 -5.94 -24.21
C CYS A 79 -34.10 -4.57 -23.90
N ASN A 80 -33.57 -3.85 -22.91
CA ASN A 80 -34.18 -2.71 -22.24
C ASN A 80 -35.65 -2.95 -21.91
N CYS A 81 -35.89 -3.98 -21.11
CA CYS A 81 -37.21 -4.54 -20.86
C CYS A 81 -37.45 -4.66 -19.37
N ASP A 82 -38.71 -4.72 -18.94
CA ASP A 82 -39.05 -4.68 -17.52
C ASP A 82 -38.60 -5.95 -16.78
N LYS A 83 -37.44 -5.87 -16.11
CA LYS A 83 -36.89 -6.93 -15.26
C LYS A 83 -36.98 -6.55 -13.78
N SER A 84 -38.04 -5.82 -13.40
CA SER A 84 -38.22 -5.33 -12.03
C SER A 84 -38.47 -6.43 -11.00
N ASP A 85 -38.89 -7.61 -11.44
CA ASP A 85 -39.11 -8.78 -10.58
C ASP A 85 -39.13 -10.08 -11.41
N GLU A 86 -37.96 -10.64 -11.69
CA GLU A 86 -37.80 -11.86 -12.49
C GLU A 86 -37.46 -13.06 -11.64
N TYR A 87 -38.10 -14.20 -11.86
CA TYR A 87 -37.80 -15.45 -11.17
C TYR A 87 -37.46 -16.55 -12.16
N LEU A 88 -36.35 -17.26 -11.92
CA LEU A 88 -36.12 -18.60 -12.43
C LEU A 88 -36.38 -19.60 -11.30
N ILE A 89 -37.38 -20.46 -11.48
CA ILE A 89 -37.95 -21.31 -10.44
C ILE A 89 -37.69 -22.79 -10.75
N THR A 90 -37.15 -23.52 -9.78
CA THR A 90 -36.93 -24.96 -9.92
C THR A 90 -38.23 -25.74 -10.04
N ASP A 91 -38.15 -26.98 -10.53
CA ASP A 91 -39.21 -27.95 -10.31
C ASP A 91 -39.37 -28.28 -8.82
N THR A 92 -40.42 -29.03 -8.47
CA THR A 92 -40.67 -29.40 -7.08
C THR A 92 -39.66 -30.44 -6.60
N ILE A 93 -38.93 -30.10 -5.55
CA ILE A 93 -37.95 -30.94 -4.88
C ILE A 93 -38.54 -31.44 -3.55
N ASN A 94 -38.42 -32.75 -3.30
CA ASN A 94 -38.86 -33.36 -2.05
C ASN A 94 -37.70 -33.42 -1.05
N LEU A 95 -37.75 -32.54 -0.04
CA LEU A 95 -36.75 -32.45 1.02
C LEU A 95 -37.24 -32.99 2.37
N SER A 96 -38.31 -33.79 2.39
CA SER A 96 -38.97 -34.21 3.64
C SER A 96 -38.12 -35.10 4.54
N ASN A 97 -37.10 -35.76 3.99
CA ASN A 97 -36.20 -36.66 4.71
C ASN A 97 -34.89 -36.00 5.15
N TYR A 98 -34.72 -34.70 4.90
CA TYR A 98 -33.52 -33.95 5.28
C TYR A 98 -33.82 -33.00 6.42
N SER A 99 -32.80 -32.71 7.22
CA SER A 99 -32.85 -31.73 8.32
C SER A 99 -31.83 -30.61 8.15
N VAL A 100 -30.75 -30.86 7.43
CA VAL A 100 -29.70 -29.89 7.11
C VAL A 100 -29.31 -30.10 5.65
N LEU A 101 -29.42 -29.05 4.86
CA LEU A 101 -28.96 -29.01 3.47
C LEU A 101 -28.48 -27.61 3.16
N HIS A 102 -27.45 -27.52 2.33
CA HIS A 102 -26.93 -26.27 1.80
C HIS A 102 -27.04 -26.25 0.28
N ALA A 103 -26.98 -25.06 -0.30
CA ALA A 103 -26.87 -24.83 -1.73
C ALA A 103 -25.56 -24.12 -2.08
N THR A 104 -25.02 -24.43 -3.25
CA THR A 104 -23.93 -23.67 -3.89
C THR A 104 -24.26 -23.43 -5.36
N PHE A 105 -23.84 -22.30 -5.90
CA PHE A 105 -23.88 -21.98 -7.33
C PHE A 105 -22.90 -20.84 -7.62
N LYS A 106 -22.50 -20.68 -8.88
CA LYS A 106 -21.79 -19.49 -9.34
C LYS A 106 -22.78 -18.42 -9.77
N SER A 107 -22.48 -17.16 -9.48
CA SER A 107 -23.22 -16.01 -9.98
C SER A 107 -22.30 -14.96 -10.59
N PHE A 108 -22.80 -14.24 -11.58
CA PHE A 108 -22.16 -13.07 -12.20
C PHE A 108 -23.18 -11.92 -12.22
N TYR A 109 -22.90 -10.84 -11.51
CA TYR A 109 -23.88 -9.77 -11.29
C TYR A 109 -23.24 -8.55 -10.62
N PHE A 110 -23.47 -7.35 -11.15
CA PHE A 110 -22.73 -6.15 -10.73
C PHE A 110 -23.25 -5.50 -9.45
N GLY A 111 -24.55 -5.59 -9.14
CA GLY A 111 -25.11 -4.87 -8.00
C GLY A 111 -24.98 -3.36 -8.12
N ALA A 112 -24.97 -2.85 -9.36
CA ALA A 112 -24.62 -1.47 -9.64
C ALA A 112 -25.85 -0.55 -9.69
N THR A 113 -25.62 0.75 -9.45
CA THR A 113 -26.62 1.80 -9.59
C THR A 113 -26.39 2.60 -10.86
N TYR A 114 -27.41 2.70 -11.71
CA TYR A 114 -27.40 3.58 -12.87
C TYR A 114 -28.72 4.36 -13.00
N ASN A 115 -28.62 5.67 -13.27
CA ASN A 115 -29.76 6.58 -13.35
C ASN A 115 -30.74 6.52 -12.16
N GLY A 116 -30.25 6.18 -10.96
CA GLY A 116 -31.04 6.11 -9.74
C GLY A 116 -31.80 4.79 -9.52
N ALA A 117 -31.68 3.83 -10.44
CA ALA A 117 -32.11 2.45 -10.25
C ALA A 117 -30.89 1.62 -9.82
N THR A 118 -31.08 0.69 -8.89
CA THR A 118 -30.02 -0.21 -8.41
C THR A 118 -30.50 -1.62 -8.59
N GLU A 119 -29.64 -2.48 -9.13
CA GLU A 119 -30.00 -3.87 -9.27
C GLU A 119 -30.13 -4.53 -7.88
N ALA A 120 -30.93 -5.60 -7.78
CA ALA A 120 -30.89 -6.55 -6.68
C ALA A 120 -30.97 -8.00 -7.20
N ALA A 121 -30.38 -8.94 -6.46
CA ALA A 121 -30.55 -10.37 -6.72
C ALA A 121 -30.57 -11.15 -5.42
N GLU A 122 -31.44 -12.15 -5.33
CA GLU A 122 -31.59 -13.00 -4.15
C GLU A 122 -31.93 -14.45 -4.51
N PHE A 123 -31.68 -15.36 -3.56
CA PHE A 123 -32.06 -16.76 -3.64
C PHE A 123 -33.15 -17.07 -2.62
N LEU A 124 -34.26 -17.65 -3.09
CA LEU A 124 -35.46 -17.85 -2.28
C LEU A 124 -35.93 -19.31 -2.32
N TYR A 125 -36.85 -19.62 -1.42
CA TYR A 125 -37.63 -20.85 -1.49
C TYR A 125 -39.12 -20.64 -1.21
N THR A 126 -39.92 -21.61 -1.63
CA THR A 126 -41.34 -21.72 -1.30
C THR A 126 -41.69 -23.17 -0.94
N THR A 127 -42.66 -23.35 -0.06
CA THR A 127 -43.23 -24.66 0.31
C THR A 127 -44.69 -24.83 -0.11
N ASN A 128 -45.28 -23.79 -0.70
CA ASN A 128 -46.71 -23.70 -1.03
C ASN A 128 -46.98 -23.41 -2.52
N GLY A 129 -46.05 -23.85 -3.38
CA GLY A 129 -46.20 -23.72 -4.84
C GLY A 129 -46.14 -22.29 -5.34
N GLY A 130 -45.31 -21.45 -4.73
CA GLY A 130 -45.07 -20.07 -5.16
C GLY A 130 -46.11 -19.05 -4.68
N THR A 131 -47.01 -19.41 -3.76
CA THR A 131 -47.96 -18.43 -3.18
C THR A 131 -47.24 -17.41 -2.29
N THR A 132 -46.22 -17.87 -1.56
CA THR A 132 -45.32 -17.01 -0.79
C THR A 132 -43.89 -17.48 -0.97
N TRP A 133 -42.97 -16.53 -1.09
CA TRP A 133 -41.53 -16.77 -1.16
C TRP A 133 -40.86 -16.28 0.12
N THR A 134 -39.86 -17.02 0.58
CA THR A 134 -39.01 -16.65 1.72
C THR A 134 -37.59 -16.55 1.21
N SER A 135 -36.97 -15.38 1.40
CA SER A 135 -35.57 -15.14 1.06
C SER A 135 -34.67 -15.99 1.95
N LEU A 136 -33.66 -16.62 1.34
CA LEU A 136 -32.60 -17.35 2.03
C LEU A 136 -31.33 -16.48 2.14
N ALA A 137 -30.98 -15.77 1.06
CA ALA A 137 -29.89 -14.82 1.04
C ALA A 137 -30.00 -13.85 -0.16
N ASP A 138 -29.54 -12.61 0.04
CA ASP A 138 -29.14 -11.74 -1.07
C ASP A 138 -27.86 -12.30 -1.71
N LEU A 139 -27.73 -12.20 -3.04
CA LEU A 139 -26.53 -12.63 -3.74
C LEU A 139 -25.43 -11.59 -3.58
N THR A 140 -24.21 -12.05 -3.31
CA THR A 140 -23.04 -11.15 -3.29
C THR A 140 -22.68 -10.73 -4.72
N PRO A 141 -22.70 -9.43 -5.06
CA PRO A 141 -22.33 -8.96 -6.38
C PRO A 141 -20.81 -9.04 -6.61
N ASP A 142 -20.41 -9.35 -7.83
CA ASP A 142 -19.03 -9.34 -8.29
C ASP A 142 -18.98 -9.11 -9.81
N ALA A 143 -17.93 -8.43 -10.28
CA ALA A 143 -17.68 -8.18 -11.70
C ALA A 143 -17.10 -9.40 -12.44
N ASP A 144 -16.81 -10.49 -11.72
CA ASP A 144 -16.50 -11.81 -12.25
C ASP A 144 -17.34 -12.90 -11.56
N TRP A 145 -17.22 -14.15 -12.03
CA TRP A 145 -17.96 -15.28 -11.43
C TRP A 145 -17.53 -15.55 -9.99
N THR A 146 -18.47 -15.45 -9.06
CA THR A 146 -18.27 -15.75 -7.64
C THR A 146 -19.15 -16.91 -7.18
N SER A 147 -18.70 -17.68 -6.20
CA SER A 147 -19.46 -18.80 -5.64
C SER A 147 -20.34 -18.33 -4.48
N GLN A 148 -21.63 -18.56 -4.58
CA GLN A 148 -22.61 -18.35 -3.53
C GLN A 148 -22.76 -19.62 -2.70
N TRP A 149 -22.78 -19.48 -1.38
CA TRP A 149 -22.96 -20.59 -0.44
C TRP A 149 -24.08 -20.25 0.53
N ILE A 150 -25.13 -21.06 0.56
CA ILE A 150 -26.39 -20.69 1.25
C ILE A 150 -26.89 -21.86 2.09
N ASP A 151 -27.22 -21.61 3.35
CA ASP A 151 -27.94 -22.58 4.19
C ASP A 151 -29.41 -22.63 3.76
N ILE A 152 -29.85 -23.78 3.25
CA ILE A 152 -31.22 -23.99 2.79
C ILE A 152 -32.02 -24.87 3.76
N SER A 153 -31.52 -25.07 4.98
CA SER A 153 -32.14 -25.94 6.00
C SER A 153 -33.54 -25.48 6.40
N ALA A 154 -33.87 -24.20 6.21
CA ALA A 154 -35.23 -23.68 6.40
C ALA A 154 -36.27 -24.32 5.45
N ALA A 155 -35.85 -24.88 4.31
CA ALA A 155 -36.70 -25.59 3.36
C ALA A 155 -36.85 -27.10 3.70
N CYS A 156 -35.92 -27.65 4.49
CA CYS A 156 -35.90 -29.07 4.86
C CYS A 156 -37.17 -29.50 5.63
N GLY A 157 -37.49 -30.79 5.58
CA GLY A 157 -38.70 -31.34 6.20
C GLY A 157 -39.99 -31.16 5.37
N ASN A 158 -39.92 -30.49 4.22
CA ASN A 158 -41.05 -30.28 3.31
C ASN A 158 -40.93 -31.11 2.03
N SER A 159 -42.05 -31.65 1.54
CA SER A 159 -42.08 -32.45 0.31
C SER A 159 -42.38 -31.65 -0.96
N ASN A 160 -42.71 -30.37 -0.82
CA ASN A 160 -43.14 -29.49 -1.91
C ASN A 160 -42.28 -28.21 -1.94
N VAL A 161 -40.96 -28.37 -2.08
CA VAL A 161 -40.02 -27.24 -2.09
C VAL A 161 -39.75 -26.82 -3.53
N GLN A 162 -39.74 -25.52 -3.80
CA GLN A 162 -39.11 -24.97 -5.01
C GLN A 162 -38.14 -23.87 -4.58
N PHE A 163 -37.00 -23.77 -5.25
CA PHE A 163 -36.09 -22.64 -5.11
C PHE A 163 -36.26 -21.67 -6.25
N ALA A 164 -35.86 -20.43 -6.05
CA ALA A 164 -35.81 -19.45 -7.12
C ALA A 164 -34.59 -18.55 -7.04
N PHE A 165 -34.04 -18.24 -8.22
CA PHE A 165 -33.14 -17.11 -8.43
C PHE A 165 -33.99 -15.93 -8.83
N ASN A 166 -33.89 -14.82 -8.09
CA ASN A 166 -34.61 -13.60 -8.40
C ASN A 166 -33.63 -12.49 -8.78
N TYR A 167 -33.95 -11.76 -9.84
CA TYR A 167 -33.23 -10.58 -10.29
C TYR A 167 -34.22 -9.43 -10.43
N GLN A 168 -33.79 -8.23 -10.02
CA GLN A 168 -34.59 -7.01 -10.03
C GLN A 168 -33.74 -5.85 -10.56
N ASP A 169 -34.21 -5.15 -11.58
CA ASP A 169 -33.58 -3.94 -12.15
C ASP A 169 -34.15 -2.62 -11.57
N ALA A 170 -35.04 -2.72 -10.57
CA ALA A 170 -35.83 -1.60 -10.02
C ALA A 170 -36.64 -0.80 -11.07
N GLY A 171 -36.99 -1.41 -12.20
CA GLY A 171 -37.67 -0.82 -13.35
C GLY A 171 -36.80 0.11 -14.20
N GLY A 172 -35.48 0.05 -14.01
CA GLY A 172 -34.48 0.83 -14.74
C GLY A 172 -34.08 0.21 -16.08
N TRP A 173 -33.01 0.76 -16.67
CA TRP A 173 -32.22 0.08 -17.70
C TRP A 173 -30.85 -0.18 -17.08
N LEU A 174 -30.62 -1.42 -16.65
CA LEU A 174 -29.44 -1.86 -15.90
C LEU A 174 -28.73 -3.00 -16.64
N TYR A 175 -28.24 -4.01 -15.92
CA TYR A 175 -27.32 -5.01 -16.46
C TYR A 175 -27.96 -6.40 -16.53
N GLY A 176 -27.81 -7.23 -15.51
CA GLY A 176 -28.28 -8.61 -15.55
C GLY A 176 -27.63 -9.55 -14.55
N LEU A 177 -28.09 -10.80 -14.55
CA LEU A 177 -27.61 -11.86 -13.67
C LEU A 177 -27.29 -13.12 -14.48
N GLY A 178 -26.07 -13.64 -14.33
CA GLY A 178 -25.68 -14.98 -14.79
C GLY A 178 -25.62 -15.96 -13.62
N ILE A 179 -26.04 -17.20 -13.83
CA ILE A 179 -26.01 -18.31 -12.87
C ILE A 179 -25.41 -19.55 -13.54
N ASP A 180 -24.56 -20.26 -12.80
CA ASP A 180 -24.02 -21.55 -13.22
C ASP A 180 -23.78 -22.51 -12.04
N ASP A 181 -23.56 -23.79 -12.33
CA ASP A 181 -23.11 -24.82 -11.36
C ASP A 181 -23.99 -24.93 -10.09
N PHE A 182 -25.32 -24.86 -10.22
CA PHE A 182 -26.22 -24.97 -9.07
C PHE A 182 -26.25 -26.37 -8.49
N SER A 183 -26.03 -26.49 -7.18
CA SER A 183 -26.07 -27.76 -6.47
C SER A 183 -26.69 -27.62 -5.07
N ILE A 184 -27.45 -28.64 -4.69
CA ILE A 184 -27.93 -28.86 -3.33
C ILE A 184 -27.17 -30.04 -2.75
N PHE A 185 -26.64 -29.90 -1.55
CA PHE A 185 -25.83 -30.92 -0.90
C PHE A 185 -26.07 -30.98 0.61
N ALA A 186 -25.78 -32.13 1.22
CA ALA A 186 -25.64 -32.24 2.66
C ALA A 186 -24.22 -31.81 3.04
N PRO A 187 -24.03 -30.78 3.88
CA PRO A 187 -22.70 -30.32 4.28
C PRO A 187 -22.04 -31.29 5.26
N TYR A 188 -20.73 -31.14 5.45
CA TYR A 188 -20.08 -31.68 6.64
C TYR A 188 -20.66 -31.01 7.89
N ASN A 189 -20.67 -31.70 9.04
CA ASN A 189 -21.10 -31.06 10.28
C ASN A 189 -20.10 -29.98 10.70
N PHE A 190 -18.80 -30.29 10.61
CA PHE A 190 -17.70 -29.38 10.87
C PHE A 190 -16.77 -29.35 9.66
N ASP A 191 -16.58 -28.14 9.11
CA ASP A 191 -15.66 -27.80 8.03
C ASP A 191 -15.32 -26.32 8.22
N LEU A 192 -14.10 -26.04 8.64
CA LEU A 192 -13.63 -24.71 9.00
C LEU A 192 -12.32 -24.42 8.26
N ALA A 193 -12.40 -23.55 7.26
CA ALA A 193 -11.25 -23.16 6.45
C ALA A 193 -10.44 -22.07 7.13
N THR A 194 -9.11 -22.20 7.14
CA THR A 194 -8.23 -21.08 7.48
C THR A 194 -7.94 -20.26 6.23
N GLU A 195 -8.41 -19.01 6.19
CA GLU A 195 -8.41 -18.17 5.00
C GLU A 195 -7.14 -17.31 4.89
N SER A 196 -6.70 -16.73 6.01
CA SER A 196 -5.58 -15.79 6.02
C SER A 196 -4.72 -15.85 7.28
N LEU A 197 -3.50 -15.35 7.13
CA LEU A 197 -2.62 -14.84 8.18
C LEU A 197 -2.30 -13.39 7.85
N ASP A 198 -2.72 -12.47 8.71
CA ASP A 198 -2.59 -11.03 8.54
C ASP A 198 -1.21 -10.59 9.06
N MET A 199 -0.16 -10.97 8.32
CA MET A 199 1.22 -10.66 8.63
C MET A 199 1.99 -10.30 7.36
N PHE A 200 2.83 -9.27 7.42
CA PHE A 200 3.70 -8.92 6.32
C PHE A 200 4.69 -10.04 6.02
N SER A 201 5.00 -10.25 4.73
CA SER A 201 5.94 -11.29 4.29
C SER A 201 7.36 -11.06 4.80
N THR A 202 7.70 -9.84 5.22
CA THR A 202 8.98 -9.50 5.86
C THR A 202 8.74 -8.67 7.11
N ILE A 203 9.37 -9.05 8.23
CA ILE A 203 9.22 -8.43 9.55
C ILE A 203 10.58 -8.29 10.26
N GLY A 204 10.76 -7.29 11.13
CA GLY A 204 12.04 -7.03 11.81
C GLY A 204 12.09 -7.43 13.29
N LEU A 205 13.15 -8.10 13.75
CA LEU A 205 13.31 -8.51 15.17
C LEU A 205 13.08 -7.37 16.19
N ASN A 206 13.31 -6.12 15.80
CA ASN A 206 13.05 -4.92 16.61
C ASN A 206 11.56 -4.68 16.94
N ASN A 207 10.65 -5.27 16.16
CA ASN A 207 9.19 -5.14 16.31
C ASN A 207 8.54 -6.36 16.98
N ALA A 208 9.33 -7.39 17.33
CA ALA A 208 8.84 -8.55 18.05
C ALA A 208 8.41 -8.18 19.50
N PRO A 209 7.44 -8.90 20.10
CA PRO A 209 6.75 -10.08 19.58
C PRO A 209 5.56 -9.75 18.65
N TYR A 210 5.22 -10.69 17.78
CA TYR A 210 4.13 -10.57 16.80
C TYR A 210 2.89 -11.36 17.23
N THR A 211 1.73 -10.73 17.17
CA THR A 211 0.46 -11.44 17.30
C THR A 211 0.17 -12.23 16.02
N ILE A 212 -0.37 -13.44 16.15
CA ILE A 212 -0.81 -14.25 15.02
C ILE A 212 -2.29 -13.98 14.79
N GLU A 213 -2.60 -13.27 13.71
CA GLU A 213 -3.95 -12.76 13.42
C GLU A 213 -4.35 -13.17 12.00
N GLY A 214 -5.65 -13.22 11.71
CA GLY A 214 -6.13 -13.60 10.39
C GLY A 214 -7.61 -13.94 10.39
N SER A 215 -8.05 -14.68 9.38
CA SER A 215 -9.45 -15.03 9.22
C SER A 215 -9.66 -16.52 8.93
N ILE A 216 -10.83 -17.00 9.36
CA ILE A 216 -11.28 -18.39 9.25
C ILE A 216 -12.77 -18.37 8.87
N THR A 217 -13.22 -19.26 8.00
CA THR A 217 -14.63 -19.36 7.56
C THR A 217 -15.21 -20.74 7.88
N ASN A 218 -16.45 -20.78 8.37
CA ASN A 218 -17.17 -22.03 8.59
C ASN A 218 -17.92 -22.49 7.33
N TYR A 219 -17.43 -23.50 6.63
CA TYR A 219 -18.15 -24.14 5.51
C TYR A 219 -19.04 -25.31 5.96
N GLY A 220 -18.97 -25.68 7.24
CA GLY A 220 -19.79 -26.72 7.85
C GLY A 220 -21.23 -26.29 8.11
N GLY A 221 -22.11 -27.28 8.30
CA GLY A 221 -23.52 -27.08 8.63
C GLY A 221 -23.81 -26.78 10.10
N THR A 222 -22.80 -26.84 10.98
CA THR A 222 -22.98 -26.58 12.42
C THR A 222 -22.34 -25.26 12.81
N THR A 223 -23.03 -24.44 13.61
CA THR A 223 -22.44 -23.25 14.24
C THR A 223 -21.27 -23.64 15.15
N ILE A 224 -20.12 -23.00 14.97
CA ILE A 224 -18.93 -23.22 15.81
C ILE A 224 -19.01 -22.32 17.05
N THR A 225 -18.98 -22.96 18.22
CA THR A 225 -19.11 -22.35 19.55
C THR A 225 -17.83 -22.44 20.38
N SER A 226 -16.92 -23.32 19.99
CA SER A 226 -15.57 -23.46 20.54
C SER A 226 -14.65 -24.12 19.52
N MET A 227 -13.36 -23.79 19.60
CA MET A 227 -12.30 -24.40 18.79
C MET A 227 -10.96 -24.21 19.51
N ASP A 228 -9.98 -25.03 19.15
CA ASP A 228 -8.58 -24.79 19.45
C ASP A 228 -7.94 -24.10 18.23
N LEU A 229 -7.52 -22.86 18.38
CA LEU A 229 -6.73 -22.14 17.38
C LEU A 229 -5.26 -22.51 17.59
N ASN A 230 -4.59 -22.91 16.51
CA ASN A 230 -3.22 -23.38 16.55
C ASN A 230 -2.34 -22.59 15.60
N TYR A 231 -1.10 -22.36 16.00
CA TYR A 231 -0.06 -22.04 15.04
C TYR A 231 1.22 -22.82 15.33
N LYS A 232 2.07 -22.94 14.30
CA LYS A 232 3.37 -23.57 14.40
C LYS A 232 4.39 -22.84 13.56
N ILE A 233 5.57 -22.64 14.13
CA ILE A 233 6.70 -22.00 13.48
C ILE A 233 7.70 -23.09 13.07
N ASN A 234 8.01 -23.18 11.78
CA ASN A 234 8.84 -24.21 11.18
C ASN A 234 8.40 -25.61 11.63
N ASN A 235 9.35 -26.45 12.03
CA ASN A 235 9.09 -27.77 12.62
C ASN A 235 9.02 -27.72 14.17
N GLY A 236 8.70 -26.56 14.74
CA GLY A 236 8.62 -26.34 16.18
C GLY A 236 7.43 -27.03 16.86
N THR A 237 7.24 -26.73 18.14
CA THR A 237 6.06 -27.17 18.89
C THR A 237 4.84 -26.35 18.49
N THR A 238 3.70 -27.01 18.29
CA THR A 238 2.41 -26.33 18.14
C THR A 238 2.10 -25.49 19.38
N VAL A 239 1.70 -24.25 19.16
CA VAL A 239 1.11 -23.37 20.16
C VAL A 239 -0.40 -23.41 19.96
N THR A 240 -1.15 -23.63 21.03
CA THR A 240 -2.60 -23.83 20.99
C THR A 240 -3.29 -22.91 21.99
N GLU A 241 -4.33 -22.23 21.53
CA GLU A 241 -5.26 -21.47 22.35
C GLU A 241 -6.68 -22.03 22.20
N SER A 242 -7.30 -22.39 23.32
CA SER A 242 -8.70 -22.81 23.33
C SER A 242 -9.65 -21.62 23.40
N LEU A 243 -10.45 -21.44 22.36
CA LEU A 243 -11.48 -20.42 22.24
C LEU A 243 -12.85 -20.99 22.60
N THR A 244 -13.64 -20.26 23.38
CA THR A 244 -14.99 -20.66 23.81
C THR A 244 -15.95 -19.47 23.74
N GLY A 245 -17.26 -19.74 23.70
CA GLY A 245 -18.27 -18.68 23.61
C GLY A 245 -18.36 -18.05 22.21
N LEU A 246 -17.84 -18.75 21.19
CA LEU A 246 -17.96 -18.36 19.80
C LEU A 246 -19.41 -18.55 19.29
N SER A 247 -19.73 -17.95 18.15
CA SER A 247 -21.00 -18.14 17.46
C SER A 247 -20.80 -17.93 15.97
N ILE A 248 -19.97 -18.78 15.35
CA ILE A 248 -19.63 -18.70 13.92
C ILE A 248 -20.64 -19.57 13.15
N ALA A 249 -21.67 -18.95 12.59
CA ALA A 249 -22.68 -19.63 11.78
C ALA A 249 -22.08 -20.21 10.48
N PRO A 250 -22.76 -21.13 9.78
CA PRO A 250 -22.38 -21.52 8.43
C PRO A 250 -22.16 -20.30 7.54
N TYR A 251 -21.08 -20.34 6.77
CA TYR A 251 -20.55 -19.31 5.87
C TYR A 251 -20.18 -17.98 6.51
N GLN A 252 -20.15 -17.93 7.85
CA GLN A 252 -19.64 -16.78 8.57
C GLN A 252 -18.12 -16.86 8.68
N THR A 253 -17.46 -15.74 8.39
CA THR A 253 -16.02 -15.54 8.66
C THR A 253 -15.81 -14.98 10.06
N TYR A 254 -14.79 -15.47 10.75
CA TYR A 254 -14.32 -15.02 12.05
C TYR A 254 -12.88 -14.54 11.93
N THR A 255 -12.64 -13.28 12.30
CA THR A 255 -11.29 -12.74 12.46
C THR A 255 -10.74 -13.15 13.82
N TYR A 256 -9.60 -13.83 13.82
CA TYR A 256 -8.94 -14.32 15.02
C TYR A 256 -7.72 -13.48 15.39
N SER A 257 -7.39 -13.47 16.68
CA SER A 257 -6.16 -12.92 17.23
C SER A 257 -5.67 -13.84 18.33
N HIS A 258 -4.52 -14.50 18.11
CA HIS A 258 -4.02 -15.55 19.00
C HIS A 258 -3.40 -14.94 20.26
N GLY A 259 -3.87 -15.35 21.44
CA GLY A 259 -3.48 -14.82 22.76
C GLY A 259 -2.02 -15.07 23.16
N THR A 260 -1.30 -15.90 22.42
CA THR A 260 0.17 -16.08 22.55
C THR A 260 0.90 -15.60 21.31
N SER A 261 1.62 -14.49 21.44
CA SER A 261 2.46 -13.92 20.37
C SER A 261 3.67 -14.80 20.04
N TRP A 262 4.11 -14.73 18.78
CA TRP A 262 5.37 -15.30 18.31
C TRP A 262 6.53 -14.32 18.52
N ASN A 263 7.60 -14.77 19.16
CA ASN A 263 8.82 -13.99 19.37
C ASN A 263 10.02 -14.63 18.64
N PRO A 264 10.31 -14.26 17.37
CA PRO A 264 11.50 -14.74 16.68
C PRO A 264 12.78 -14.23 17.36
N SER A 265 13.82 -15.06 17.40
CA SER A 265 15.10 -14.72 18.06
C SER A 265 16.28 -14.59 17.10
N THR A 266 16.11 -14.99 15.84
CA THR A 266 17.14 -14.95 14.80
C THR A 266 16.53 -14.55 13.47
N THR A 267 17.33 -13.94 12.60
CA THR A 267 16.92 -13.65 11.22
C THR A 267 16.82 -14.92 10.38
N GLY A 268 16.06 -14.86 9.29
CA GLY A 268 15.90 -15.94 8.32
C GLY A 268 14.45 -16.18 7.93
N ASN A 269 14.22 -17.18 7.09
CA ASN A 269 12.88 -17.53 6.64
C ASN A 269 12.22 -18.52 7.62
N TYR A 270 10.98 -18.24 7.97
CA TYR A 270 10.15 -19.04 8.85
C TYR A 270 8.89 -19.47 8.14
N THR A 271 8.62 -20.78 8.11
CA THR A 271 7.30 -21.28 7.73
C THR A 271 6.36 -21.08 8.92
N VAL A 272 5.22 -20.44 8.69
CA VAL A 272 4.16 -20.24 9.68
C VAL A 272 2.93 -21.00 9.21
N ASP A 273 2.55 -22.00 9.98
CA ASP A 273 1.32 -22.77 9.79
C ASP A 273 0.28 -22.29 10.80
N VAL A 274 -0.96 -22.05 10.36
CA VAL A 274 -2.11 -21.71 11.21
C VAL A 274 -3.29 -22.61 10.85
N TRP A 275 -3.98 -23.15 11.84
CA TRP A 275 -5.16 -23.99 11.64
C TRP A 275 -6.06 -24.04 12.88
N ALA A 276 -7.33 -24.39 12.67
CA ALA A 276 -8.26 -24.69 13.76
C ALA A 276 -8.41 -26.20 14.00
N SER A 277 -8.77 -26.59 15.21
CA SER A 277 -9.06 -27.98 15.58
C SER A 277 -10.08 -28.03 16.72
N SER A 278 -10.48 -29.23 17.15
CA SER A 278 -11.40 -29.41 18.28
C SER A 278 -12.72 -28.65 18.13
N LEU A 279 -13.27 -28.60 16.91
CA LEU A 279 -14.46 -27.83 16.53
C LEU A 279 -15.69 -28.31 17.29
N ASN A 280 -16.12 -27.56 18.31
CA ASN A 280 -17.11 -28.01 19.30
C ASN A 280 -16.76 -29.37 19.95
N GLY A 281 -15.47 -29.68 20.07
CA GLY A 281 -14.95 -30.98 20.53
C GLY A 281 -14.98 -32.10 19.46
N GLY A 282 -15.40 -31.79 18.24
CA GLY A 282 -15.31 -32.65 17.06
C GLY A 282 -14.08 -32.38 16.21
N ASN A 283 -13.91 -33.18 15.16
CA ASN A 283 -12.85 -32.99 14.16
C ASN A 283 -13.41 -32.27 12.94
N ASP A 284 -12.56 -31.49 12.28
CA ASP A 284 -12.81 -31.06 10.92
C ASP A 284 -12.93 -32.29 9.99
N GLN A 285 -13.95 -32.28 9.13
CA GLN A 285 -14.23 -33.38 8.21
C GLN A 285 -13.67 -33.12 6.80
N ASN A 286 -13.29 -31.88 6.48
CA ASN A 286 -12.68 -31.50 5.22
C ASN A 286 -11.23 -31.06 5.43
N THR A 287 -10.31 -32.01 5.56
CA THR A 287 -8.92 -31.68 5.89
C THR A 287 -8.14 -30.94 4.78
N GLY A 288 -8.78 -30.58 3.66
CA GLY A 288 -8.15 -29.93 2.52
C GLY A 288 -7.96 -28.41 2.70
N ASN A 289 -8.70 -27.78 3.61
CA ASN A 289 -8.71 -26.34 3.85
C ASN A 289 -8.40 -25.95 5.32
N ASP A 290 -8.12 -26.93 6.19
CA ASP A 290 -7.84 -26.69 7.62
C ASP A 290 -6.67 -25.72 7.86
N MET A 291 -5.62 -25.81 7.05
CA MET A 291 -4.31 -25.20 7.33
C MET A 291 -3.90 -24.18 6.28
N PHE A 292 -3.62 -22.96 6.75
CA PHE A 292 -2.93 -21.93 5.99
C PHE A 292 -1.43 -21.99 6.31
N THR A 293 -0.59 -22.07 5.28
CA THR A 293 0.87 -22.09 5.41
C THR A 293 1.47 -20.96 4.57
N THR A 294 2.33 -20.15 5.19
CA THR A 294 3.10 -19.11 4.49
C THR A 294 4.55 -19.06 4.97
N THR A 295 5.41 -18.38 4.23
CA THR A 295 6.80 -18.11 4.61
C THR A 295 6.98 -16.64 4.93
N ILE A 296 7.48 -16.35 6.12
CA ILE A 296 7.80 -15.00 6.61
C ILE A 296 9.31 -14.86 6.72
N GLU A 297 9.88 -13.83 6.09
CA GLU A 297 11.27 -13.44 6.26
C GLU A 297 11.41 -12.56 7.52
N VAL A 298 12.29 -12.95 8.43
CA VAL A 298 12.66 -12.16 9.59
C VAL A 298 14.02 -11.52 9.36
N VAL A 299 14.07 -10.19 9.37
CA VAL A 299 15.29 -9.39 9.26
C VAL A 299 15.68 -8.79 10.62
N THR A 300 16.87 -8.21 10.72
CA THR A 300 17.38 -7.65 11.98
C THR A 300 16.48 -6.52 12.47
N ALA A 301 16.07 -5.64 11.56
CA ALA A 301 15.17 -4.55 11.84
C ALA A 301 14.35 -4.20 10.61
N THR A 302 13.23 -3.52 10.83
CA THR A 302 12.50 -2.77 9.81
C THR A 302 12.25 -1.35 10.32
N ALA A 303 12.12 -0.39 9.41
CA ALA A 303 11.78 0.98 9.72
C ALA A 303 10.34 1.30 9.29
N ASP A 304 9.80 2.39 9.85
CA ASP A 304 8.57 2.98 9.35
C ASP A 304 8.82 3.53 7.94
N ARG A 305 7.83 3.37 7.07
CA ARG A 305 7.93 3.81 5.69
C ARG A 305 7.53 5.27 5.56
N VAL A 306 8.36 6.05 4.88
CA VAL A 306 7.96 7.33 4.32
C VAL A 306 7.45 7.06 2.91
N VAL A 307 6.18 7.35 2.67
CA VAL A 307 5.53 7.16 1.38
C VAL A 307 6.00 8.23 0.41
N LEU A 308 6.45 7.84 -0.78
CA LEU A 308 6.68 8.77 -1.88
C LEU A 308 5.43 8.86 -2.75
N ALA A 309 4.82 10.05 -2.84
CA ALA A 309 3.70 10.32 -3.72
C ALA A 309 4.15 11.12 -4.97
N GLU A 310 4.16 10.46 -6.12
CA GLU A 310 4.56 11.04 -7.40
C GLU A 310 3.33 11.34 -8.24
N GLU A 311 2.98 12.62 -8.37
CA GLU A 311 1.84 13.03 -9.19
C GLU A 311 2.28 13.45 -10.59
N PHE A 312 1.52 13.02 -11.59
CA PHE A 312 1.61 13.49 -12.97
C PHE A 312 0.40 14.39 -13.27
N THR A 313 0.67 15.64 -13.61
CA THR A 313 -0.36 16.68 -13.75
C THR A 313 -0.01 17.65 -14.88
N SER A 314 -0.89 18.58 -15.23
CA SER A 314 -0.58 19.61 -16.22
C SER A 314 -1.51 20.82 -16.12
N SER A 315 -0.95 22.02 -16.29
CA SER A 315 -1.70 23.28 -16.42
C SER A 315 -2.57 23.36 -17.68
N THR A 316 -2.46 22.40 -18.60
CA THR A 316 -3.39 22.31 -19.75
C THR A 316 -4.47 21.25 -19.58
N CYS A 317 -4.51 20.56 -18.43
CA CYS A 317 -5.41 19.45 -18.13
C CYS A 317 -6.60 19.89 -17.27
N ALA A 318 -7.81 19.89 -17.84
CA ALA A 318 -9.03 20.26 -17.12
C ALA A 318 -9.40 19.27 -15.97
N PRO A 319 -9.31 17.94 -16.15
CA PRO A 319 -9.50 17.01 -15.02
C PRO A 319 -8.52 17.24 -13.86
N CYS A 320 -7.28 17.61 -14.18
CA CYS A 320 -6.25 17.90 -13.19
C CYS A 320 -6.63 19.12 -12.34
N ALA A 321 -7.15 20.18 -12.96
CA ALA A 321 -7.62 21.36 -12.22
C ALA A 321 -8.75 21.04 -11.22
N SER A 322 -9.57 20.04 -11.50
CA SER A 322 -10.60 19.56 -10.57
C SER A 322 -10.02 18.70 -9.43
N PHE A 323 -8.97 17.92 -9.71
CA PHE A 323 -8.34 16.99 -8.77
C PHE A 323 -7.37 17.68 -7.81
N ASN A 324 -6.54 18.58 -8.33
CA ASN A 324 -5.41 19.20 -7.62
C ASN A 324 -5.80 19.86 -6.27
N PRO A 325 -6.94 20.57 -6.12
CA PRO A 325 -7.30 21.16 -4.84
C PRO A 325 -7.53 20.14 -3.73
N GLY A 326 -8.24 19.05 -4.02
CA GLY A 326 -8.50 17.98 -3.05
C GLY A 326 -7.25 17.19 -2.74
N TYR A 327 -6.42 16.91 -3.75
CA TYR A 327 -5.15 16.24 -3.55
C TYR A 327 -4.15 17.11 -2.77
N LYS A 328 -4.13 18.43 -2.98
CA LYS A 328 -3.33 19.35 -2.16
C LYS A 328 -3.77 19.29 -0.69
N GLN A 329 -5.07 19.31 -0.42
CA GLN A 329 -5.56 19.17 0.95
C GLN A 329 -5.13 17.84 1.57
N LEU A 330 -5.19 16.75 0.83
CA LEU A 330 -4.71 15.43 1.29
C LEU A 330 -3.22 15.47 1.65
N LEU A 331 -2.37 16.10 0.83
CA LEU A 331 -0.94 16.27 1.14
C LEU A 331 -0.72 17.15 2.38
N ASP A 332 -1.46 18.25 2.52
CA ASP A 332 -1.38 19.14 3.68
C ASP A 332 -1.82 18.43 4.97
N ASP A 333 -2.88 17.62 4.92
CA ASP A 333 -3.41 16.85 6.06
C ASP A 333 -2.42 15.77 6.55
N ASN A 334 -1.45 15.38 5.72
CA ASN A 334 -0.37 14.44 6.04
C ASN A 334 0.98 15.14 6.28
N ASP A 335 1.00 16.46 6.43
CA ASP A 335 2.21 17.26 6.63
C ASP A 335 3.29 16.95 5.58
N ALA A 336 2.89 16.78 4.31
CA ALA A 336 3.79 16.29 3.28
C ALA A 336 4.98 17.24 3.04
N ASN A 337 6.16 16.67 2.77
CA ASN A 337 7.41 17.42 2.54
C ASN A 337 7.82 18.32 3.71
N THR A 338 7.67 17.82 4.94
CA THR A 338 8.17 18.46 6.15
C THR A 338 9.09 17.52 6.94
N SER A 339 9.90 18.07 7.85
CA SER A 339 10.81 17.28 8.68
C SER A 339 10.03 16.29 9.55
N GLY A 340 10.40 15.00 9.49
CA GLY A 340 9.75 13.92 10.25
C GLY A 340 8.41 13.44 9.68
N THR A 341 8.03 13.85 8.46
CA THR A 341 6.80 13.38 7.79
C THR A 341 6.86 11.90 7.40
N GLN A 342 5.70 11.26 7.27
CA GLN A 342 5.52 9.93 6.67
C GLN A 342 5.06 10.00 5.20
N LEU A 343 4.94 11.21 4.63
CA LEU A 343 4.57 11.41 3.23
C LEU A 343 5.45 12.48 2.57
N VAL A 344 6.13 12.13 1.49
CA VAL A 344 6.84 13.10 0.64
C VAL A 344 6.22 13.11 -0.75
N SER A 345 6.19 14.26 -1.40
CA SER A 345 5.55 14.44 -2.71
C SER A 345 6.45 15.12 -3.72
N VAL A 346 6.39 14.62 -4.95
CA VAL A 346 6.97 15.25 -6.15
C VAL A 346 5.88 15.34 -7.22
N LYS A 347 5.63 16.53 -7.76
CA LYS A 347 4.68 16.74 -8.86
C LYS A 347 5.40 16.99 -10.18
N TYR A 348 5.15 16.15 -11.16
CA TYR A 348 5.71 16.24 -12.51
C TYR A 348 4.69 16.86 -13.46
N GLN A 349 4.97 18.06 -13.97
CA GLN A 349 4.15 18.69 -14.99
C GLN A 349 4.39 18.07 -16.36
N MET A 350 3.32 17.75 -17.05
CA MET A 350 3.30 17.07 -18.34
C MET A 350 3.00 18.04 -19.48
N ASN A 351 3.51 17.74 -20.69
CA ASN A 351 3.25 18.50 -21.90
C ASN A 351 1.99 18.02 -22.65
N TRP A 352 0.97 17.55 -21.92
CA TRP A 352 -0.35 17.17 -22.45
C TRP A 352 -1.41 17.29 -21.35
N PRO A 353 -2.71 17.40 -21.71
CA PRO A 353 -3.31 17.41 -23.05
C PRO A 353 -3.07 18.72 -23.82
N SER A 354 -3.47 18.77 -25.09
CA SER A 354 -3.32 19.96 -25.95
C SER A 354 -3.83 21.23 -25.26
N PRO A 355 -3.10 22.38 -25.33
CA PRO A 355 -1.95 22.66 -26.19
C PRO A 355 -0.61 22.09 -25.69
N GLY A 356 -0.57 21.50 -24.49
CA GLY A 356 0.60 20.78 -24.01
C GLY A 356 1.83 21.66 -23.72
N ASN A 357 1.61 22.90 -23.32
CA ASN A 357 2.65 23.93 -23.18
C ASN A 357 2.94 24.28 -21.71
N ASP A 358 2.73 23.35 -20.78
CA ASP A 358 3.07 23.56 -19.38
C ASP A 358 4.55 23.96 -19.24
N PRO A 359 4.85 25.13 -18.64
CA PRO A 359 6.21 25.65 -18.59
C PRO A 359 7.11 24.87 -17.63
N ALA A 360 6.55 24.13 -16.67
CA ALA A 360 7.34 23.34 -15.73
C ALA A 360 7.70 21.93 -16.26
N TYR A 361 7.09 21.49 -17.37
CA TYR A 361 7.49 20.23 -18.03
C TYR A 361 8.94 20.26 -18.50
N ASN A 362 9.66 19.16 -18.32
CA ASN A 362 11.00 18.93 -18.86
C ASN A 362 11.25 17.45 -19.21
N SER A 363 12.41 17.14 -19.78
CA SER A 363 12.73 15.78 -20.23
C SER A 363 12.89 14.75 -19.10
N GLU A 364 13.31 15.17 -17.91
CA GLU A 364 13.44 14.27 -16.76
C GLU A 364 12.07 13.91 -16.16
N ALA A 365 11.12 14.84 -16.20
CA ALA A 365 9.71 14.55 -15.89
C ALA A 365 9.12 13.52 -16.87
N LEU A 366 9.45 13.63 -18.16
CA LEU A 366 9.07 12.62 -19.17
C LEU A 366 9.70 11.25 -18.88
N ALA A 367 10.98 11.21 -18.49
CA ALA A 367 11.66 9.97 -18.14
C ALA A 367 10.95 9.28 -16.97
N ARG A 368 10.56 10.02 -15.93
CA ARG A 368 9.82 9.46 -14.80
C ARG A 368 8.43 8.95 -15.19
N ARG A 369 7.70 9.72 -15.98
CA ARG A 369 6.41 9.29 -16.56
C ARG A 369 6.55 7.98 -17.35
N SER A 370 7.64 7.86 -18.12
CA SER A 370 7.89 6.68 -18.95
C SER A 370 8.22 5.45 -18.13
N ALA A 371 8.93 5.62 -17.00
CA ALA A 371 9.23 4.52 -16.07
C ALA A 371 7.96 3.86 -15.51
N TYR A 372 6.91 4.65 -15.23
CA TYR A 372 5.63 4.14 -14.73
C TYR A 372 4.58 3.86 -15.81
N GLY A 373 4.85 4.17 -17.07
CA GLY A 373 3.90 3.93 -18.17
C GLY A 373 2.61 4.77 -18.10
N ILE A 374 2.62 5.92 -17.40
CA ILE A 374 1.43 6.75 -17.14
C ILE A 374 0.81 7.25 -18.43
N SER A 375 -0.40 6.84 -18.78
CA SER A 375 -1.05 7.16 -20.06
C SER A 375 -2.09 8.29 -19.99
N GLY A 376 -2.49 8.69 -18.79
CA GLY A 376 -3.43 9.78 -18.52
C GLY A 376 -3.00 10.64 -17.35
N VAL A 377 -3.54 11.84 -17.24
CA VAL A 377 -3.35 12.74 -16.09
C VAL A 377 -4.71 13.36 -15.70
N PRO A 378 -4.97 13.61 -14.40
CA PRO A 378 -4.06 13.43 -13.26
C PRO A 378 -3.87 11.94 -12.92
N ASP A 379 -2.69 11.60 -12.42
CA ASP A 379 -2.39 10.26 -11.91
C ASP A 379 -1.36 10.35 -10.78
N VAL A 380 -1.41 9.46 -9.79
CA VAL A 380 -0.53 9.47 -8.61
C VAL A 380 0.00 8.07 -8.34
N VAL A 381 1.31 7.96 -8.16
CA VAL A 381 1.99 6.70 -7.79
C VAL A 381 2.49 6.81 -6.34
N TYR A 382 2.09 5.87 -5.49
CA TYR A 382 2.54 5.77 -4.09
C TYR A 382 3.62 4.70 -3.96
N SER A 383 4.85 5.13 -3.69
CA SER A 383 6.03 4.27 -3.47
C SER A 383 6.24 3.22 -4.57
N GLY A 384 5.93 3.58 -5.82
CA GLY A 384 6.01 2.69 -6.98
C GLY A 384 4.71 1.99 -7.37
N SER A 385 3.66 2.07 -6.54
CA SER A 385 2.35 1.47 -6.79
C SER A 385 1.35 2.49 -7.34
N ASN A 386 0.82 2.24 -8.55
CA ASN A 386 -0.26 3.06 -9.11
C ASN A 386 -1.62 2.50 -8.63
N ILE A 387 -2.12 3.07 -7.54
CA ILE A 387 -3.37 2.70 -6.87
C ILE A 387 -4.23 3.95 -6.67
N VAL A 388 -5.54 3.76 -6.45
CA VAL A 388 -6.49 4.87 -6.28
C VAL A 388 -6.03 5.84 -5.20
N THR A 389 -6.04 7.14 -5.51
CA THR A 389 -5.68 8.18 -4.53
C THR A 389 -6.71 8.29 -3.41
N SER A 390 -6.29 7.99 -2.19
CA SER A 390 -7.09 8.13 -0.97
C SER A 390 -6.21 8.07 0.28
N GLN A 391 -6.69 8.59 1.41
CA GLN A 391 -6.01 8.41 2.70
C GLN A 391 -5.84 6.93 3.05
N ALA A 392 -6.86 6.10 2.84
CA ALA A 392 -6.82 4.68 3.14
C ALA A 392 -5.67 3.96 2.41
N ASN A 393 -5.41 4.31 1.15
CA ASN A 393 -4.30 3.74 0.40
C ASN A 393 -2.94 4.32 0.82
N ILE A 394 -2.86 5.58 1.25
CA ILE A 394 -1.64 6.13 1.87
C ILE A 394 -1.33 5.37 3.17
N ASP A 395 -2.33 5.16 4.03
CA ASP A 395 -2.19 4.43 5.29
C ASP A 395 -1.76 2.98 5.03
N ALA A 396 -2.36 2.31 4.03
CA ALA A 396 -2.01 0.95 3.65
C ALA A 396 -0.56 0.83 3.17
N VAL A 397 -0.07 1.79 2.37
CA VAL A 397 1.33 1.81 1.94
C VAL A 397 2.25 2.15 3.11
N THR A 398 1.90 3.12 3.95
CA THR A 398 2.67 3.53 5.15
C THR A 398 2.87 2.37 6.12
N ALA A 399 1.86 1.50 6.27
CA ALA A 399 1.93 0.33 7.15
C ALA A 399 2.93 -0.75 6.69
N ILE A 400 3.35 -0.75 5.41
CA ILE A 400 4.31 -1.73 4.89
C ILE A 400 5.70 -1.42 5.45
N PRO A 401 6.33 -2.34 6.20
CA PRO A 401 7.66 -2.11 6.76
C PRO A 401 8.70 -1.80 5.68
N ALA A 402 9.58 -0.84 5.95
CA ALA A 402 10.71 -0.52 5.08
C ALA A 402 11.95 -1.33 5.49
N LEU A 403 12.70 -1.79 4.48
CA LEU A 403 13.98 -2.48 4.67
C LEU A 403 15.18 -1.54 4.64
N VAL A 404 14.91 -0.23 4.62
CA VAL A 404 15.93 0.82 4.61
C VAL A 404 15.51 1.91 5.59
N GLU A 405 16.46 2.32 6.43
CA GLU A 405 16.39 3.58 7.13
C GLU A 405 17.15 4.62 6.30
N MET A 406 16.57 5.79 6.09
CA MET A 406 17.16 6.80 5.22
C MET A 406 16.98 8.19 5.81
N SER A 407 18.06 8.96 5.77
CA SER A 407 18.07 10.38 6.11
C SER A 407 18.78 11.16 5.02
N ALA A 408 18.40 12.42 4.86
CA ALA A 408 19.08 13.31 3.94
C ALA A 408 19.11 14.73 4.49
N GLU A 409 20.18 15.43 4.16
CA GLU A 409 20.35 16.86 4.47
C GLU A 409 20.75 17.58 3.19
N TRP A 410 20.34 18.83 3.05
CA TRP A 410 20.81 19.66 1.94
C TRP A 410 21.09 21.09 2.38
N SER A 411 21.97 21.74 1.61
CA SER A 411 22.36 23.12 1.86
C SER A 411 22.77 23.81 0.56
N PHE A 412 22.96 25.13 0.62
CA PHE A 412 23.39 25.90 -0.56
C PHE A 412 24.39 27.00 -0.24
N THR A 413 25.19 27.38 -1.25
CA THR A 413 26.05 28.57 -1.27
C THR A 413 25.82 29.32 -2.58
N GLY A 414 25.10 30.43 -2.52
CA GLY A 414 24.57 31.07 -3.73
C GLY A 414 23.66 30.09 -4.50
N ASN A 415 24.01 29.79 -5.74
CA ASN A 415 23.26 28.85 -6.60
C ASN A 415 23.81 27.42 -6.57
N TYR A 416 24.84 27.15 -5.78
CA TYR A 416 25.42 25.83 -5.63
C TYR A 416 24.69 25.08 -4.52
N ILE A 417 24.13 23.92 -4.86
CA ILE A 417 23.35 23.04 -3.98
C ILE A 417 24.19 21.80 -3.69
N GLN A 418 24.25 21.41 -2.42
CA GLN A 418 24.78 20.12 -1.98
C GLN A 418 23.69 19.38 -1.22
N CYS A 419 23.55 18.08 -1.47
CA CYS A 419 22.70 17.20 -0.68
C CYS A 419 23.44 15.91 -0.37
N ASP A 420 23.36 15.49 0.88
CA ASP A 420 24.00 14.32 1.45
C ASP A 420 22.90 13.35 1.90
N VAL A 421 23.03 12.08 1.54
CA VAL A 421 22.08 11.01 1.85
C VAL A 421 22.82 9.89 2.56
N GLU A 422 22.21 9.40 3.63
CA GLU A 422 22.61 8.18 4.32
C GLU A 422 21.47 7.16 4.23
N ALA A 423 21.76 5.97 3.73
CA ALA A 423 20.82 4.86 3.63
C ALA A 423 21.41 3.61 4.30
N GLU A 424 20.79 3.15 5.38
CA GLU A 424 21.13 1.90 6.05
C GLU A 424 20.20 0.79 5.59
N ALA A 425 20.77 -0.28 5.02
CA ALA A 425 20.00 -1.46 4.66
C ALA A 425 19.73 -2.31 5.91
N LEU A 426 18.47 -2.44 6.31
CA LEU A 426 18.04 -3.24 7.46
C LEU A 426 17.79 -4.72 7.09
N GLY A 427 17.54 -4.98 5.80
CA GLY A 427 17.49 -6.28 5.15
C GLY A 427 18.46 -6.37 3.97
N ASN A 428 18.62 -7.55 3.37
CA ASN A 428 19.41 -7.69 2.15
C ASN A 428 18.58 -7.19 0.95
N LEU A 429 19.15 -6.27 0.17
CA LEU A 429 18.50 -5.72 -1.01
C LEU A 429 19.16 -6.22 -2.29
N GLY A 430 18.34 -6.38 -3.34
CA GLY A 430 18.75 -6.86 -4.66
C GLY A 430 19.78 -5.95 -5.35
N ALA A 431 20.29 -6.34 -6.51
CA ALA A 431 21.41 -5.64 -7.16
C ALA A 431 21.02 -4.32 -7.86
N ASN A 432 19.73 -4.01 -8.01
CA ASN A 432 19.24 -2.92 -8.85
C ASN A 432 18.69 -1.73 -8.04
N ASN A 433 19.24 -1.49 -6.84
CA ASN A 433 18.87 -0.33 -6.03
C ASN A 433 19.46 0.94 -6.65
N VAL A 434 18.60 1.94 -6.82
CA VAL A 434 18.94 3.26 -7.39
C VAL A 434 18.43 4.35 -6.45
N LEU A 435 19.32 5.26 -6.07
CA LEU A 435 19.00 6.44 -5.29
C LEU A 435 18.65 7.60 -6.24
N HIS A 436 17.49 8.20 -6.03
CA HIS A 436 17.04 9.40 -6.74
C HIS A 436 17.00 10.58 -5.76
N MET A 437 17.35 11.77 -6.28
CA MET A 437 17.39 13.02 -5.51
C MET A 437 16.75 14.13 -6.35
N ALA A 438 15.47 14.39 -6.13
CA ALA A 438 14.67 15.34 -6.89
C ALA A 438 14.65 16.70 -6.21
N MET A 439 15.13 17.74 -6.90
CA MET A 439 14.93 19.12 -6.48
C MET A 439 13.58 19.62 -6.99
N ILE A 440 12.77 20.15 -6.08
CA ILE A 440 11.42 20.65 -6.34
C ILE A 440 11.28 22.12 -5.91
N GLU A 441 10.30 22.83 -6.46
CA GLU A 441 9.84 24.11 -5.92
C GLU A 441 8.56 23.94 -5.11
N LYS A 442 8.56 24.47 -3.88
CA LYS A 442 7.44 24.39 -2.91
C LYS A 442 6.16 24.93 -3.51
N GLU A 443 6.26 26.11 -4.12
CA GLU A 443 5.16 26.80 -4.76
C GLU A 443 5.69 27.58 -5.98
N ILE A 444 5.05 27.43 -7.14
CA ILE A 444 5.30 28.29 -8.29
C ILE A 444 3.99 28.89 -8.77
N SER A 445 4.08 30.07 -9.37
CA SER A 445 2.96 30.66 -10.09
C SER A 445 3.38 31.09 -11.49
N HIS A 446 2.48 30.90 -12.45
CA HIS A 446 2.63 31.41 -13.81
C HIS A 446 1.28 31.79 -14.41
N ASN A 447 1.32 32.40 -15.60
CA ASN A 447 0.11 32.79 -16.32
C ASN A 447 -0.83 31.60 -16.51
N VAL A 448 -2.14 31.88 -16.43
CA VAL A 448 -3.22 30.92 -16.71
C VAL A 448 -2.99 30.28 -18.07
N GLN A 449 -2.99 28.95 -18.11
CA GLN A 449 -3.03 28.16 -19.34
C GLN A 449 -4.48 27.77 -19.68
N THR A 450 -4.76 26.56 -20.16
CA THR A 450 -6.12 26.19 -20.58
C THR A 450 -6.99 25.63 -19.47
N ASN A 451 -6.42 25.17 -18.34
CA ASN A 451 -7.19 24.57 -17.25
C ASN A 451 -7.64 25.54 -16.16
N GLY A 452 -7.16 26.79 -16.17
CA GLY A 452 -7.53 27.84 -15.22
C GLY A 452 -6.65 27.96 -13.98
N GLU A 453 -5.75 27.01 -13.72
CA GLU A 453 -4.83 27.06 -12.58
C GLU A 453 -3.71 28.09 -12.79
N THR A 454 -3.22 28.65 -11.69
CA THR A 454 -2.11 29.63 -11.68
C THR A 454 -1.05 29.36 -10.64
N THR A 455 -1.32 28.50 -9.66
CA THR A 455 -0.43 28.20 -8.54
C THR A 455 -0.31 26.70 -8.41
N PHE A 456 0.92 26.20 -8.32
CA PHE A 456 1.26 24.79 -8.32
C PHE A 456 2.24 24.53 -7.18
N TYR A 457 2.15 23.36 -6.56
CA TYR A 457 2.91 23.02 -5.35
C TYR A 457 3.81 21.80 -5.59
N HIS A 458 4.91 21.69 -4.87
CA HIS A 458 5.86 20.56 -4.91
C HIS A 458 6.33 20.20 -6.34
N VAL A 459 6.57 21.23 -7.14
CA VAL A 459 6.81 21.11 -8.58
C VAL A 459 8.23 20.63 -8.86
N PHE A 460 8.36 19.48 -9.51
CA PHE A 460 9.63 18.94 -9.95
C PHE A 460 10.37 19.91 -10.87
N ARG A 461 11.66 20.11 -10.60
CA ARG A 461 12.54 20.90 -11.46
C ARG A 461 13.61 20.05 -12.11
N LYS A 462 14.37 19.29 -11.32
CA LYS A 462 15.57 18.60 -11.81
C LYS A 462 16.09 17.55 -10.82
N PHE A 463 16.63 16.45 -11.32
CA PHE A 463 17.40 15.47 -10.54
C PHE A 463 18.85 15.92 -10.32
N MET A 464 19.40 15.65 -9.13
CA MET A 464 20.81 15.98 -8.85
C MET A 464 21.79 15.05 -9.58
N ASP A 465 21.48 13.75 -9.66
CA ASP A 465 22.27 12.74 -10.39
C ASP A 465 21.74 12.45 -11.81
N GLY A 466 20.82 13.28 -12.30
CA GLY A 466 20.10 13.08 -13.56
C GLY A 466 19.00 12.02 -13.49
N GLU A 467 18.26 11.87 -14.59
CA GLU A 467 17.07 11.01 -14.69
C GLU A 467 17.26 9.53 -14.32
N ASN A 468 18.47 8.98 -14.47
CA ASN A 468 18.75 7.58 -14.14
C ASN A 468 19.10 7.36 -12.66
N GLY A 469 19.25 8.44 -11.88
CA GLY A 469 19.68 8.38 -10.49
C GLY A 469 21.09 7.80 -10.29
N LYS A 470 21.43 7.57 -9.03
CA LYS A 470 22.67 6.95 -8.60
C LYS A 470 22.47 5.45 -8.36
N ALA A 471 23.10 4.61 -9.17
CA ALA A 471 23.14 3.17 -8.91
C ALA A 471 23.89 2.88 -7.59
N MET A 472 23.20 2.26 -6.63
CA MET A 472 23.73 1.82 -5.33
C MET A 472 24.16 0.35 -5.34
N GLY A 473 23.63 -0.43 -6.29
CA GLY A 473 23.95 -1.86 -6.41
C GLY A 473 23.29 -2.70 -5.32
N SER A 474 23.83 -3.88 -5.05
CA SER A 474 23.38 -4.71 -3.93
C SER A 474 23.75 -4.08 -2.58
N MET A 475 22.79 -4.04 -1.66
CA MET A 475 23.01 -3.55 -0.29
C MET A 475 22.82 -4.71 0.69
N ALA A 476 23.83 -4.96 1.52
CA ALA A 476 23.77 -6.03 2.51
C ALA A 476 23.21 -5.51 3.84
N ALA A 477 22.43 -6.35 4.54
CA ALA A 477 21.84 -5.99 5.83
C ALA A 477 22.92 -5.53 6.84
N GLY A 478 22.65 -4.45 7.55
CA GLY A 478 23.53 -3.81 8.54
C GLY A 478 24.62 -2.91 7.95
N ASN A 479 24.65 -2.71 6.63
CA ASN A 479 25.58 -1.76 6.01
C ASN A 479 24.89 -0.42 5.74
N THR A 480 25.60 0.65 6.09
CA THR A 480 25.26 2.02 5.74
C THR A 480 25.95 2.44 4.46
N TYR A 481 25.20 3.07 3.56
CA TYR A 481 25.68 3.60 2.30
C TYR A 481 25.43 5.10 2.28
N THR A 482 26.49 5.86 2.04
CA THR A 482 26.42 7.32 1.93
C THR A 482 26.61 7.75 0.49
N HIS A 483 25.83 8.72 0.03
CA HIS A 483 26.04 9.37 -1.26
C HIS A 483 25.82 10.87 -1.12
N TYR A 484 26.61 11.66 -1.83
CA TYR A 484 26.43 13.10 -1.91
C TYR A 484 26.37 13.52 -3.37
N ALA A 485 25.50 14.49 -3.66
CA ALA A 485 25.35 15.06 -4.98
C ALA A 485 25.40 16.58 -4.90
N ASN A 486 25.97 17.18 -5.94
CA ASN A 486 26.12 18.62 -6.07
C ASN A 486 25.48 19.09 -7.38
N SER A 487 24.73 20.19 -7.34
CA SER A 487 24.09 20.76 -8.52
C SER A 487 24.15 22.28 -8.48
N THR A 488 24.34 22.90 -9.64
CA THR A 488 24.17 24.36 -9.78
C THR A 488 22.81 24.63 -10.38
N ILE A 489 22.03 25.51 -9.74
CA ILE A 489 20.75 25.96 -10.28
C ILE A 489 20.89 27.29 -11.03
N SER A 490 20.02 27.48 -12.01
CA SER A 490 19.79 28.77 -12.66
C SER A 490 18.42 29.28 -12.23
N VAL A 491 18.27 30.59 -12.03
CA VAL A 491 17.00 31.20 -11.66
C VAL A 491 16.50 32.08 -12.80
N ASN A 492 15.26 31.86 -13.21
CA ASN A 492 14.58 32.63 -14.24
C ASN A 492 13.10 32.69 -13.85
N SER A 493 12.52 33.89 -13.79
CA SER A 493 11.14 34.10 -13.32
C SER A 493 10.05 33.63 -14.30
N ALA A 494 10.42 33.28 -15.54
CA ALA A 494 9.52 32.71 -16.54
C ALA A 494 10.25 31.73 -17.47
N PRO A 495 10.74 30.60 -16.95
CA PRO A 495 11.36 29.55 -17.74
C PRO A 495 10.38 29.00 -18.77
N ALA A 496 10.90 28.69 -19.95
CA ALA A 496 10.14 28.02 -20.99
C ALA A 496 10.05 26.52 -20.67
N GLN A 497 9.02 25.88 -21.23
CA GLN A 497 8.91 24.42 -21.26
C GLN A 497 10.23 23.78 -21.75
N GLY A 498 10.67 22.73 -21.07
CA GLY A 498 11.93 22.04 -21.31
C GLY A 498 13.10 22.58 -20.49
N SER A 499 12.93 23.71 -19.79
CA SER A 499 13.97 24.27 -18.93
C SER A 499 14.05 23.56 -17.58
N PHE A 500 15.27 23.51 -17.03
CA PHE A 500 15.56 23.08 -15.66
C PHE A 500 15.76 24.28 -14.70
N ASP A 501 15.57 25.51 -15.17
CA ASP A 501 15.73 26.72 -14.34
C ASP A 501 14.65 26.77 -13.26
N PHE A 502 14.98 27.30 -12.09
CA PHE A 502 14.04 27.54 -10.99
C PHE A 502 13.38 28.91 -11.15
N TRP A 503 12.13 29.05 -10.72
CA TRP A 503 11.40 30.32 -10.76
C TRP A 503 11.90 31.27 -9.68
N THR A 504 11.98 30.78 -8.45
CA THR A 504 12.29 31.58 -7.26
C THR A 504 13.71 31.32 -6.77
N GLY A 505 14.18 30.08 -6.88
CA GLY A 505 15.49 29.65 -6.40
C GLY A 505 15.45 29.04 -5.00
N THR A 506 16.58 29.08 -4.28
CA THR A 506 16.82 28.24 -3.08
C THR A 506 15.87 28.50 -1.91
N SER A 507 15.32 29.70 -1.76
CA SER A 507 14.35 30.01 -0.69
C SER A 507 13.00 29.29 -0.86
N ASN A 508 12.74 28.75 -2.05
CA ASN A 508 11.51 28.07 -2.43
C ASN A 508 11.75 26.60 -2.79
N MET A 509 12.92 26.06 -2.47
CA MET A 509 13.32 24.72 -2.88
C MET A 509 13.15 23.72 -1.74
N ASP A 510 12.83 22.48 -2.08
CA ASP A 510 13.04 21.28 -1.26
C ASP A 510 13.76 20.22 -2.09
N ILE A 511 14.32 19.21 -1.42
CA ILE A 511 14.88 18.03 -2.07
C ILE A 511 14.22 16.79 -1.48
N ILE A 512 13.65 15.96 -2.36
CA ILE A 512 13.05 14.68 -1.99
C ILE A 512 13.96 13.58 -2.49
N VAL A 513 14.31 12.64 -1.61
CA VAL A 513 15.20 11.52 -1.93
C VAL A 513 14.47 10.21 -1.76
N TRP A 514 14.79 9.21 -2.58
CA TRP A 514 14.26 7.87 -2.44
C TRP A 514 15.17 6.82 -3.02
N LEU A 515 15.18 5.64 -2.39
CA LEU A 515 15.83 4.44 -2.91
C LEU A 515 14.78 3.56 -3.58
N GLN A 516 15.02 3.14 -4.82
CA GLN A 516 14.10 2.34 -5.62
C GLN A 516 14.76 1.06 -6.11
N ASP A 517 14.05 -0.08 -6.07
CA ASP A 517 14.43 -1.25 -6.88
C ASP A 517 13.91 -1.04 -8.31
N ASN A 518 14.80 -0.76 -9.24
CA ASN A 518 14.42 -0.50 -10.64
C ASN A 518 14.01 -1.76 -11.42
N THR A 519 14.07 -2.94 -10.81
CA THR A 519 13.49 -4.17 -11.38
C THR A 519 11.99 -4.21 -11.21
N THR A 520 11.51 -3.88 -10.00
CA THR A 520 10.11 -3.97 -9.60
C THR A 520 9.39 -2.63 -9.70
N GLY A 521 10.14 -1.53 -9.64
CA GLY A 521 9.60 -0.17 -9.52
C GLY A 521 9.27 0.21 -8.08
N GLU A 522 9.44 -0.68 -7.11
CA GLU A 522 9.15 -0.40 -5.70
C GLU A 522 10.13 0.64 -5.13
N VAL A 523 9.58 1.67 -4.49
CA VAL A 523 10.37 2.58 -3.65
C VAL A 523 10.57 1.91 -2.30
N LEU A 524 11.81 1.56 -1.97
CA LEU A 524 12.17 0.83 -0.76
C LEU A 524 12.13 1.72 0.49
N GLN A 525 12.45 3.01 0.33
CA GLN A 525 12.30 4.06 1.34
C GLN A 525 12.40 5.43 0.67
N ALA A 526 11.73 6.43 1.24
CA ALA A 526 11.86 7.84 0.86
C ALA A 526 12.27 8.70 2.05
N ALA A 527 12.72 9.92 1.79
CA ALA A 527 12.96 10.91 2.84
C ALA A 527 12.83 12.34 2.29
N TYR A 528 12.36 13.23 3.16
CA TYR A 528 12.52 14.66 3.00
C TYR A 528 13.97 15.00 3.37
N ALA A 529 14.70 15.71 2.50
CA ALA A 529 16.01 16.20 2.87
C ALA A 529 15.88 17.46 3.72
N ASP A 530 16.34 17.40 4.97
CA ASP A 530 16.30 18.54 5.87
C ASP A 530 17.22 19.66 5.37
N TYR A 531 16.67 20.87 5.24
CA TYR A 531 17.50 22.03 4.96
C TYR A 531 18.36 22.32 6.18
N THR A 532 19.65 22.09 6.05
CA THR A 532 20.62 22.57 7.00
C THR A 532 21.17 23.89 6.50
N THR A 533 21.22 24.88 7.39
CA THR A 533 22.19 25.95 7.19
C THR A 533 23.54 25.27 7.32
N SER A 534 24.08 24.84 6.17
CA SER A 534 25.48 24.51 6.02
C SER A 534 26.24 25.44 6.96
N SER A 535 27.10 24.91 7.81
CA SER A 535 28.14 25.73 8.46
C SER A 535 29.16 26.21 7.42
N VAL A 536 28.68 26.70 6.27
CA VAL A 536 29.38 27.55 5.33
C VAL A 536 29.39 28.93 5.98
N ASN A 537 30.42 29.08 6.80
CA ASN A 537 31.11 30.32 7.14
C ASN A 537 30.31 31.59 6.83
N GLU A 538 29.57 32.11 7.81
CA GLU A 538 29.16 33.52 7.86
C GLU A 538 30.34 34.47 7.50
N MET A 539 31.59 33.98 7.64
CA MET A 539 32.83 34.66 7.27
C MET A 539 32.87 35.11 5.81
N ASP A 540 32.19 34.42 4.89
CA ASP A 540 32.22 34.76 3.47
C ASP A 540 31.39 36.03 3.16
N ASN A 541 30.55 36.51 4.11
CA ASN A 541 29.93 37.83 4.06
C ASN A 541 30.90 38.97 4.47
N PHE A 542 32.00 38.64 5.14
CA PHE A 542 32.95 39.61 5.68
C PHE A 542 34.31 39.59 4.98
N ALA A 543 34.73 38.45 4.44
CA ALA A 543 36.02 38.27 3.78
C ALA A 543 35.92 37.35 2.55
N ARG A 544 36.50 37.77 1.41
CA ARG A 544 36.55 36.95 0.18
C ARG A 544 37.43 35.71 0.35
N TYR A 545 38.52 35.83 1.11
CA TYR A 545 39.33 34.70 1.52
C TYR A 545 40.14 35.00 2.78
N ILE A 546 40.55 33.93 3.46
CA ILE A 546 41.46 33.94 4.61
C ILE A 546 42.44 32.79 4.42
N ALA A 547 43.74 33.06 4.49
CA ALA A 547 44.79 32.08 4.33
C ALA A 547 45.89 32.27 5.37
N VAL A 548 46.55 31.19 5.77
CA VAL A 548 47.77 31.25 6.58
C VAL A 548 48.93 30.69 5.77
N TYR A 549 49.96 31.51 5.53
CA TYR A 549 51.12 31.08 4.76
C TYR A 549 52.43 31.80 5.17
N PRO A 550 53.61 31.16 5.05
CA PRO A 550 53.77 29.76 4.67
C PRO A 550 53.22 28.83 5.76
N ASN A 551 52.63 27.71 5.35
CA ASN A 551 52.32 26.58 6.22
C ASN A 551 52.92 25.33 5.54
N PRO A 552 53.92 24.65 6.14
CA PRO A 552 54.49 24.90 7.48
C PRO A 552 55.32 26.19 7.58
N ALA A 553 55.35 26.81 8.76
CA ALA A 553 56.17 27.99 9.08
C ALA A 553 57.34 27.66 10.01
N ASN A 554 58.48 28.33 9.81
CA ASN A 554 59.63 28.25 10.72
C ASN A 554 59.65 29.46 11.65
N ASP A 555 59.92 30.65 11.11
CA ASP A 555 60.08 31.86 11.90
C ASP A 555 58.77 32.68 12.00
N ILE A 556 58.08 32.88 10.88
CA ILE A 556 56.85 33.68 10.77
C ILE A 556 55.84 32.99 9.85
N ALA A 557 54.55 33.05 10.22
CA ALA A 557 53.41 32.75 9.34
C ALA A 557 52.54 34.00 9.17
N GLY A 558 52.16 34.35 7.96
CA GLY A 558 51.22 35.44 7.69
C GLY A 558 49.78 34.95 7.62
N VAL A 559 48.87 35.58 8.35
CA VAL A 559 47.42 35.48 8.15
C VAL A 559 47.00 36.56 7.18
N GLU A 560 46.70 36.17 5.95
CA GLU A 560 46.20 37.05 4.90
C GLU A 560 44.67 36.98 4.83
N ILE A 561 44.02 38.13 4.78
CA ILE A 561 42.57 38.28 4.84
C ILE A 561 42.16 39.32 3.80
N ASP A 562 41.29 38.99 2.83
CA ASP A 562 40.70 39.99 1.92
C ASP A 562 39.31 40.40 2.40
N LEU A 563 39.22 41.52 3.13
CA LEU A 563 37.99 42.00 3.75
C LEU A 563 37.07 42.68 2.72
N MET A 564 35.77 42.43 2.82
CA MET A 564 34.76 43.13 2.01
C MET A 564 34.56 44.57 2.47
N ASP A 565 34.57 44.80 3.79
CA ASP A 565 34.40 46.11 4.45
C ASP A 565 35.36 46.26 5.64
N ARG A 566 35.56 47.50 6.08
CA ARG A 566 36.35 47.80 7.30
C ARG A 566 35.73 47.10 8.51
N SER A 567 36.49 46.22 9.16
CA SER A 567 35.97 45.28 10.17
C SER A 567 36.92 45.11 11.35
N ASP A 568 36.38 44.78 12.52
CA ASP A 568 37.16 44.38 13.68
C ASP A 568 37.56 42.91 13.55
N VAL A 569 38.87 42.65 13.55
CA VAL A 569 39.44 41.31 13.35
C VAL A 569 40.20 40.87 14.60
N ALA A 570 39.89 39.69 15.12
CA ALA A 570 40.63 39.05 16.20
C ALA A 570 41.20 37.69 15.76
N ILE A 571 42.44 37.40 16.11
CA ILE A 571 43.13 36.15 15.80
C ILE A 571 43.51 35.47 17.11
N ASN A 572 43.14 34.20 17.26
CA ASN A 572 43.49 33.35 18.38
C ASN A 572 44.12 32.04 17.89
N VAL A 573 45.38 31.78 18.24
CA VAL A 573 46.08 30.54 17.87
C VAL A 573 46.07 29.60 19.06
N VAL A 574 45.62 28.37 18.84
CA VAL A 574 45.55 27.32 19.87
C VAL A 574 46.34 26.08 19.45
N ASN A 575 46.96 25.40 20.41
CA ASN A 575 47.60 24.10 20.16
C ASN A 575 46.56 22.95 20.18
N VAL A 576 46.99 21.73 19.85
CA VAL A 576 46.11 20.53 19.86
C VAL A 576 45.49 20.18 21.22
N MET A 577 45.99 20.75 22.32
CA MET A 577 45.42 20.59 23.67
C MET A 577 44.41 21.69 24.02
N GLY A 578 44.09 22.57 23.07
CA GLY A 578 43.18 23.70 23.26
C GLY A 578 43.79 24.88 24.03
N GLN A 579 45.09 24.90 24.27
CA GLN A 579 45.75 26.02 24.94
C GLN A 579 46.03 27.14 23.93
N THR A 580 45.59 28.36 24.24
CA THR A 580 45.92 29.56 23.47
C THR A 580 47.41 29.91 23.61
N VAL A 581 48.08 30.04 22.48
CA VAL A 581 49.50 30.40 22.38
C VAL A 581 49.73 31.79 21.78
N PHE A 582 48.72 32.36 21.11
CA PHE A 582 48.73 33.74 20.61
C PHE A 582 47.32 34.32 20.58
N THR A 583 47.20 35.62 20.89
CA THR A 583 45.97 36.39 20.67
C THR A 583 46.32 37.80 20.22
N GLY A 584 45.63 38.29 19.18
CA GLY A 584 45.73 39.66 18.70
C GLY A 584 44.39 40.15 18.19
N ALA A 585 44.10 41.45 18.32
CA ALA A 585 42.89 42.04 17.77
C ALA A 585 43.19 43.45 17.24
N GLN A 586 42.65 43.78 16.07
CA GLN A 586 42.81 45.08 15.44
C GLN A 586 41.68 45.36 14.44
N THR A 587 41.33 46.64 14.25
CA THR A 587 40.45 47.07 13.17
C THR A 587 41.24 47.15 11.87
N LEU A 588 40.74 46.50 10.83
CA LEU A 588 41.37 46.41 9.51
C LEU A 588 40.50 47.07 8.44
N ASP A 589 41.12 47.77 7.49
CA ASP A 589 40.42 48.36 6.34
C ASP A 589 40.04 47.28 5.30
N ALA A 590 39.04 47.59 4.47
CA ALA A 590 38.63 46.72 3.36
C ALA A 590 39.79 46.43 2.38
N GLY A 591 39.72 45.29 1.70
CA GLY A 591 40.78 44.78 0.82
C GLY A 591 41.74 43.82 1.54
N THR A 592 42.83 43.46 0.86
CA THR A 592 43.81 42.49 1.35
C THR A 592 44.66 43.06 2.48
N GLN A 593 44.60 42.42 3.64
CA GLN A 593 45.34 42.73 4.84
C GLN A 593 46.18 41.53 5.25
N LYS A 594 47.30 41.79 5.93
CA LYS A 594 48.19 40.74 6.42
C LYS A 594 48.59 40.98 7.86
N ILE A 595 48.51 39.94 8.68
CA ILE A 595 48.96 39.92 10.07
C ILE A 595 50.03 38.85 10.21
N ASP A 596 51.22 39.23 10.67
CA ASP A 596 52.31 38.29 10.90
C ASP A 596 52.21 37.64 12.28
N LEU A 597 52.33 36.32 12.31
CA LEU A 597 52.39 35.48 13.51
C LEU A 597 53.83 35.02 13.71
N GLU A 598 54.44 35.37 14.83
CA GLU A 598 55.78 34.90 15.20
C GLU A 598 55.73 33.43 15.65
N THR A 599 56.17 32.52 14.79
CA THR A 599 56.17 31.07 15.05
C THR A 599 57.49 30.56 15.62
N SER A 600 58.56 31.35 15.56
CA SER A 600 59.91 31.00 16.02
C SER A 600 60.01 30.55 17.48
N THR A 601 59.05 30.95 18.32
CA THR A 601 58.99 30.60 19.75
C THR A 601 58.04 29.44 20.06
N LEU A 602 57.28 28.97 19.07
CA LEU A 602 56.35 27.85 19.21
C LEU A 602 57.08 26.51 19.07
N SER A 603 56.68 25.51 19.85
CA SER A 603 57.18 24.16 19.65
C SER A 603 56.64 23.59 18.34
N ALA A 604 57.45 22.80 17.62
CA ALA A 604 57.01 22.15 16.39
C ALA A 604 55.78 21.27 16.65
N GLY A 605 54.71 21.47 15.88
CA GLY A 605 53.43 20.77 16.06
C GLY A 605 52.31 21.40 15.24
N LEU A 606 51.12 20.82 15.32
CA LEU A 606 49.90 21.34 14.68
C LEU A 606 49.25 22.41 15.56
N TYR A 607 48.87 23.53 14.95
CA TYR A 607 48.11 24.60 15.58
C TYR A 607 46.83 24.90 14.78
N PHE A 608 45.86 25.51 15.47
CA PHE A 608 44.63 26.02 14.87
C PHE A 608 44.59 27.54 15.04
N VAL A 609 44.49 28.26 13.93
CA VAL A 609 44.36 29.72 13.86
C VAL A 609 42.89 30.07 13.71
N ASN A 610 42.27 30.58 14.76
CA ASN A 610 40.89 31.04 14.75
C ASN A 610 40.90 32.54 14.40
N VAL A 611 40.28 32.89 13.28
CA VAL A 611 40.12 34.28 12.82
C VAL A 611 38.66 34.67 13.03
N ASN A 612 38.41 35.69 13.85
CA ASN A 612 37.10 36.27 14.09
C ASN A 612 36.98 37.62 13.39
N VAL A 613 35.92 37.83 12.61
CA VAL A 613 35.61 39.12 11.96
C VAL A 613 34.19 39.51 12.38
N ASN A 614 34.06 40.64 13.08
CA ASN A 614 32.77 41.15 13.58
C ASN A 614 31.88 40.11 14.31
N GLY A 615 32.49 39.20 15.09
CA GLY A 615 31.79 38.17 15.86
C GLY A 615 31.75 36.80 15.19
N VAL A 616 32.07 36.71 13.91
CA VAL A 616 32.03 35.47 13.12
C VAL A 616 33.41 34.83 13.03
N SER A 617 33.52 33.50 13.24
CA SER A 617 34.82 32.83 13.32
C SER A 617 35.08 31.83 12.20
N LYS A 618 36.31 31.79 11.68
CA LYS A 618 36.84 30.78 10.75
C LYS A 618 38.13 30.19 11.30
N THR A 619 38.27 28.87 11.25
CA THR A 619 39.45 28.16 11.79
C THR A 619 40.31 27.61 10.67
N LEU A 620 41.61 27.91 10.71
CA LEU A 620 42.63 27.46 9.76
C LEU A 620 43.68 26.62 10.47
N ARG A 621 44.29 25.68 9.76
CA ARG A 621 45.42 24.89 10.32
C ARG A 621 46.73 25.62 10.03
N LEU A 622 47.62 25.65 11.01
CA LEU A 622 48.99 26.15 10.92
C LEU A 622 49.98 25.09 11.38
#